data_AF-A0A938MF55-F1
#
_entry.id   AF-A0A938MF55-F1
#
_cell.length_a   1.000
_cell.length_b   1.000
_cell.length_c   1.000
_cell.angle_alpha   90.00
_cell.angle_beta   90.00
_cell.angle_gamma   90.00
#
_symmetry.space_group_name_H-M   'P 1'
#
loop_
_entity.id
_entity.type
_entity.pdbx_description
1 polymer ?
#
loop_
_entity_poly.entity_id
_entity_poly.type
_entity_poly.pdbx_seq_one_letter_code
_entity_poly.pdbx_strand_id
1 'polypeptide(L)'
;MPEPFHMRCDKKGLLERTGDLAQVAGVRRYELADGREKGVACADVHTGTGFRFTVLLDRGMDISGAEFCGKSLAWRSCTGDTSPYFFQPEGLEWLRGFFGGLLCTCGMTYAGAPCKDQGVDLGLHGRVSNTPADNVSVECRWQGDEYVMAVRGAVAEVGVY
;
A
#
# COMPACT_ATOMS: atom_id res chain seq x y z
N MET A 1 0.57 -5.40 21.22
CA MET A 1 0.95 -6.79 20.90
C MET A 1 -0.24 -7.52 20.31
N PRO A 2 -0.03 -8.41 19.32
CA PRO A 2 -1.06 -9.28 18.76
C PRO A 2 -1.73 -10.13 19.87
N GLU A 3 -3.05 -10.12 19.96
CA GLU A 3 -3.84 -11.00 20.83
C GLU A 3 -4.57 -12.10 20.03
N PRO A 4 -3.86 -13.06 19.42
CA PRO A 4 -4.51 -14.15 18.71
C PRO A 4 -5.15 -15.20 19.66
N PHE A 5 -5.03 -15.06 21.00
CA PHE A 5 -5.40 -16.12 21.96
C PHE A 5 -6.00 -15.67 23.31
N HIS A 6 -6.46 -14.42 23.49
CA HIS A 6 -6.83 -13.89 24.83
C HIS A 6 -5.72 -14.08 25.89
N MET A 7 -4.46 -14.04 25.46
CA MET A 7 -3.30 -14.30 26.30
C MET A 7 -2.23 -13.27 25.96
N ARG A 8 -1.89 -12.40 26.92
CA ARG A 8 -0.68 -11.55 26.83
C ARG A 8 0.53 -12.49 26.79
N CYS A 9 1.08 -12.71 25.60
CA CYS A 9 2.33 -13.44 25.42
C CYS A 9 3.46 -12.45 25.15
N ASP A 10 4.54 -12.58 25.90
CA ASP A 10 5.81 -11.93 25.59
C ASP A 10 6.45 -12.61 24.35
N LYS A 11 7.57 -12.06 23.88
CA LYS A 11 8.28 -12.62 22.71
C LYS A 11 8.54 -14.12 22.87
N LYS A 12 8.99 -14.54 24.05
CA LYS A 12 9.34 -15.94 24.34
C LYS A 12 8.11 -16.84 24.22
N GLY A 13 7.03 -16.49 24.89
CA GLY A 13 5.80 -17.28 24.89
C GLY A 13 5.15 -17.38 23.51
N LEU A 14 5.30 -16.35 22.67
CA LEU A 14 4.85 -16.42 21.27
C LEU A 14 5.73 -17.39 20.47
N LEU A 15 7.06 -17.25 20.54
CA LEU A 15 8.02 -18.07 19.80
C LEU A 15 7.96 -19.56 20.17
N GLU A 16 7.63 -19.90 21.41
CA GLU A 16 7.43 -21.30 21.84
C GLU A 16 6.18 -21.95 21.22
N ARG A 17 5.23 -21.15 20.71
CA ARG A 17 3.91 -21.61 20.19
C ARG A 17 3.77 -21.47 18.69
N THR A 18 4.67 -20.75 18.04
CA THR A 18 4.68 -20.50 16.59
C THR A 18 5.95 -21.05 15.97
N GLY A 19 5.83 -21.95 15.00
CA GLY A 19 7.00 -22.42 14.24
C GLY A 19 7.58 -21.33 13.33
N ASP A 20 6.70 -20.54 12.70
CA ASP A 20 7.05 -19.35 11.92
C ASP A 20 6.15 -18.19 12.37
N LEU A 21 6.75 -17.03 12.64
CA LEU A 21 6.00 -15.83 13.00
C LEU A 21 5.04 -15.39 11.90
N ALA A 22 5.34 -15.67 10.63
CA ALA A 22 4.46 -15.39 9.49
C ALA A 22 3.07 -16.05 9.62
N GLN A 23 2.94 -17.09 10.46
CA GLN A 23 1.65 -17.69 10.82
C GLN A 23 0.70 -16.68 11.48
N VAL A 24 1.23 -15.75 12.28
CA VAL A 24 0.44 -14.86 13.14
C VAL A 24 0.69 -13.39 12.87
N ALA A 25 1.87 -13.01 12.36
CA ALA A 25 2.24 -11.62 12.16
C ALA A 25 3.42 -11.49 11.18
N GLY A 26 3.39 -10.49 10.30
CA GLY A 26 4.49 -10.22 9.38
C GLY A 26 4.06 -9.48 8.13
N VAL A 27 4.99 -9.37 7.19
CA VAL A 27 4.76 -8.72 5.89
C VAL A 27 5.05 -9.72 4.78
N ARG A 28 4.12 -9.87 3.82
CA ARG A 28 4.28 -10.74 2.66
C ARG A 28 4.26 -9.91 1.38
N ARG A 29 5.34 -10.00 0.60
CA ARG A 29 5.39 -9.41 -0.74
C ARG A 29 4.85 -10.39 -1.79
N TYR A 30 4.17 -9.84 -2.79
CA TYR A 30 3.66 -10.59 -3.94
C TYR A 30 3.41 -9.64 -5.10
N GLU A 31 3.13 -10.21 -6.27
CA GLU A 31 2.67 -9.47 -7.44
C GLU A 31 1.28 -9.96 -7.84
N LEU A 32 0.41 -9.02 -8.22
CA LEU A 32 -0.89 -9.34 -8.81
C LEU A 32 -0.68 -9.93 -10.21
N ALA A 33 -1.45 -10.96 -10.55
CA ALA A 33 -1.12 -11.83 -11.69
C ALA A 33 -2.02 -11.63 -12.92
N ASP A 34 -3.15 -10.93 -12.79
CA ASP A 34 -4.21 -10.93 -13.80
C ASP A 34 -4.72 -9.54 -14.18
N GLY A 35 -5.27 -9.45 -15.39
CA GLY A 35 -5.97 -8.29 -15.91
C GLY A 35 -5.15 -6.99 -15.85
N ARG A 36 -5.83 -5.91 -15.44
CA ARG A 36 -5.21 -4.56 -15.34
C ARG A 36 -4.30 -4.41 -14.14
N GLU A 37 -4.37 -5.30 -13.15
CA GLU A 37 -3.55 -5.29 -11.94
C GLU A 37 -2.24 -6.06 -12.13
N LYS A 38 -2.11 -6.81 -13.24
CA LYS A 38 -0.96 -7.67 -13.52
C LYS A 38 0.38 -6.91 -13.39
N GLY A 39 1.27 -7.50 -12.60
CA GLY A 39 2.61 -6.98 -12.35
C GLY A 39 2.69 -5.91 -11.26
N VAL A 40 1.56 -5.52 -10.63
CA VAL A 40 1.60 -4.60 -9.50
C VAL A 40 2.15 -5.33 -8.27
N ALA A 41 3.28 -4.84 -7.78
CA ALA A 41 3.91 -5.31 -6.56
C ALA A 41 3.18 -4.79 -5.32
N CYS A 42 2.91 -5.70 -4.39
CA CYS A 42 2.16 -5.45 -3.17
C CYS A 42 2.93 -5.95 -1.94
N ALA A 43 2.59 -5.40 -0.77
CA ALA A 43 3.01 -5.91 0.53
C ALA A 43 1.80 -5.98 1.47
N ASP A 44 1.37 -7.20 1.80
CA ASP A 44 0.35 -7.42 2.82
C ASP A 44 0.98 -7.40 4.20
N VAL A 45 0.47 -6.54 5.07
CA VAL A 45 0.88 -6.42 6.47
C VAL A 45 -0.18 -7.08 7.34
N HIS A 46 0.23 -8.09 8.11
CA HIS A 46 -0.59 -8.73 9.12
C HIS A 46 0.00 -8.44 10.49
N THR A 47 -0.71 -7.65 11.29
CA THR A 47 -0.21 -7.22 12.61
C THR A 47 -0.38 -8.29 13.71
N GLY A 48 -1.20 -9.32 13.45
CA GLY A 48 -1.62 -10.33 14.41
C GLY A 48 -2.63 -9.86 15.47
N THR A 49 -3.01 -8.58 15.47
CA THR A 49 -4.07 -8.02 16.35
C THR A 49 -5.46 -8.03 15.69
N GLY A 50 -5.57 -8.61 14.49
CA GLY A 50 -6.74 -8.50 13.64
C GLY A 50 -6.68 -7.32 12.66
N PHE A 51 -5.71 -6.41 12.76
CA PHE A 51 -5.50 -5.37 11.75
C PHE A 51 -4.64 -5.90 10.59
N ARG A 52 -5.14 -5.76 9.37
CA ARG A 52 -4.43 -6.12 8.13
C ARG A 52 -4.60 -5.03 7.09
N PHE A 53 -3.59 -4.80 6.28
CA PHE A 53 -3.66 -3.85 5.18
C PHE A 53 -2.67 -4.19 4.06
N THR A 54 -2.98 -3.73 2.85
CA THR A 54 -2.20 -3.97 1.64
C THR A 54 -1.57 -2.67 1.17
N VAL A 55 -0.24 -2.65 1.09
CA VAL A 55 0.53 -1.54 0.51
C VAL A 55 0.81 -1.83 -0.96
N LEU A 56 0.46 -0.92 -1.85
CA LEU A 56 0.76 -1.02 -3.28
C LEU A 56 2.10 -0.34 -3.57
N LEU A 57 3.14 -1.15 -3.70
CA LEU A 57 4.52 -0.68 -3.88
C LEU A 57 4.70 0.08 -5.20
N ASP A 58 3.92 -0.29 -6.22
CA ASP A 58 3.98 0.36 -7.54
C ASP A 58 3.00 1.53 -7.71
N ARG A 59 2.26 1.88 -6.65
CA ARG A 59 1.19 2.89 -6.67
C ARG A 59 1.39 3.92 -5.57
N GLY A 60 2.57 4.53 -5.52
CA GLY A 60 2.89 5.57 -4.55
C GLY A 60 3.03 5.09 -3.10
N MET A 61 3.16 3.77 -2.87
CA MET A 61 3.11 3.14 -1.53
C MET A 61 1.77 3.37 -0.82
N ASP A 62 0.69 3.57 -1.59
CA ASP A 62 -0.65 3.77 -1.09
C ASP A 62 -1.24 2.50 -0.47
N ILE A 63 -2.31 2.64 0.32
CA ILE A 63 -2.96 1.53 1.03
C ILE A 63 -4.30 1.22 0.38
N SER A 64 -4.34 0.15 -0.42
CA SER A 64 -5.50 -0.18 -1.26
C SER A 64 -6.59 -0.97 -0.54
N GLY A 65 -6.22 -1.69 0.51
CA GLY A 65 -7.13 -2.48 1.33
C GLY A 65 -6.72 -2.41 2.80
N ALA A 66 -7.71 -2.38 3.69
CA ALA A 66 -7.51 -2.46 5.12
C ALA A 66 -8.71 -3.12 5.79
N GLU A 67 -8.46 -4.00 6.75
CA GLU A 67 -9.49 -4.63 7.56
C GLU A 67 -9.09 -4.70 9.03
N PHE A 68 -10.10 -4.71 9.89
CA PHE A 68 -9.95 -5.00 11.31
C PHE A 68 -10.91 -6.11 11.73
N CYS A 69 -10.34 -7.24 12.17
CA CYS A 69 -11.08 -8.43 12.58
C CYS A 69 -12.09 -8.88 11.50
N GLY A 70 -11.63 -8.94 10.24
CA GLY A 70 -12.43 -9.36 9.07
C GLY A 70 -13.46 -8.33 8.58
N LYS A 71 -13.45 -7.11 9.11
CA LYS A 71 -14.34 -6.03 8.67
C LYS A 71 -13.55 -5.01 7.86
N SER A 72 -14.01 -4.71 6.64
CA SER A 72 -13.35 -3.70 5.80
C SER A 72 -13.37 -2.32 6.46
N LEU A 73 -12.25 -1.62 6.36
CA LEU A 73 -12.07 -0.22 6.73
C LEU A 73 -11.87 0.69 5.50
N ALA A 74 -11.85 0.11 4.30
CA ALA A 74 -11.56 0.81 3.06
C ALA A 74 -12.73 0.70 2.07
N TRP A 75 -12.98 1.77 1.32
CA TRP A 75 -13.84 1.72 0.14
C TRP A 75 -13.01 1.25 -1.05
N ARG A 76 -13.56 0.35 -1.87
CA ARG A 76 -12.88 -0.23 -3.04
C ARG A 76 -13.63 0.14 -4.31
N SER A 77 -12.90 0.64 -5.30
CA SER A 77 -13.42 0.89 -6.63
C SER A 77 -13.48 -0.39 -7.47
N CYS A 78 -14.30 -0.38 -8.52
CA CYS A 78 -14.36 -1.44 -9.52
C CYS A 78 -13.17 -1.43 -10.50
N THR A 79 -12.31 -0.42 -10.46
CA THR A 79 -11.08 -0.32 -11.27
C THR A 79 -9.99 -1.27 -10.79
N GLY A 80 -10.05 -1.72 -9.54
CA GLY A 80 -9.01 -2.51 -8.91
C GLY A 80 -7.70 -1.74 -8.73
N ASP A 81 -6.67 -2.44 -8.27
CA ASP A 81 -5.29 -1.99 -8.10
C ASP A 81 -4.59 -1.92 -9.46
N THR A 82 -5.19 -1.14 -10.39
CA THR A 82 -4.76 -1.01 -11.78
C THR A 82 -3.28 -0.61 -11.85
N SER A 83 -2.53 -1.28 -12.71
CA SER A 83 -1.12 -1.02 -12.93
C SER A 83 -0.85 0.44 -13.33
N PRO A 84 0.23 1.06 -12.81
CA PRO A 84 0.62 2.41 -13.21
C PRO A 84 0.88 2.53 -14.72
N TYR A 85 1.15 1.42 -15.43
CA TYR A 85 1.32 1.43 -16.89
C TYR A 85 0.04 1.79 -17.67
N PHE A 86 -1.13 1.77 -17.03
CA PHE A 86 -2.39 2.23 -17.62
C PHE A 86 -2.74 3.68 -17.23
N PHE A 87 -1.83 4.41 -16.57
CA PHE A 87 -2.07 5.77 -16.13
C PHE A 87 -2.27 6.74 -17.31
N GLN A 88 -3.29 7.58 -17.20
CA GLN A 88 -3.64 8.64 -18.15
C GLN A 88 -3.73 9.96 -17.38
N PRO A 89 -2.84 10.93 -17.63
CA PRO A 89 -2.77 12.18 -16.87
C PRO A 89 -3.82 13.21 -17.32
N GLU A 90 -4.56 13.01 -18.41
CA GLU A 90 -5.42 14.02 -18.98
C GLU A 90 -6.73 14.16 -18.19
N GLY A 91 -7.12 15.40 -17.84
CA GLY A 91 -8.43 15.67 -17.27
C GLY A 91 -8.80 14.75 -16.10
N LEU A 92 -9.94 14.07 -16.22
CA LEU A 92 -10.46 13.14 -15.22
C LEU A 92 -10.02 11.67 -15.44
N GLU A 93 -9.16 11.39 -16.41
CA GLU A 93 -8.82 10.01 -16.80
C GLU A 93 -8.04 9.25 -15.71
N TRP A 94 -7.47 9.95 -14.72
CA TRP A 94 -6.95 9.37 -13.47
C TRP A 94 -7.98 8.43 -12.79
N LEU A 95 -9.28 8.74 -12.90
CA LEU A 95 -10.37 7.92 -12.34
C LEU A 95 -10.46 6.51 -12.94
N ARG A 96 -9.86 6.25 -14.12
CA ARG A 96 -9.80 4.90 -14.72
C ARG A 96 -8.88 3.93 -13.97
N GLY A 97 -8.03 4.44 -13.10
CA GLY A 97 -7.13 3.66 -12.25
C GLY A 97 -7.32 3.95 -10.76
N PHE A 98 -8.33 4.74 -10.37
CA PHE A 98 -8.55 5.10 -8.98
C PHE A 98 -9.09 3.92 -8.19
N PHE A 99 -8.22 3.26 -7.42
CA PHE A 99 -8.55 2.05 -6.64
C PHE A 99 -9.35 2.35 -5.36
N GLY A 100 -9.38 3.61 -4.92
CA GLY A 100 -9.94 3.99 -3.62
C GLY A 100 -8.95 3.69 -2.51
N GLY A 101 -9.32 2.77 -1.62
CA GLY A 101 -8.48 2.27 -0.54
C GLY A 101 -8.66 3.01 0.79
N LEU A 102 -7.78 2.67 1.73
CA LEU A 102 -7.67 3.38 3.01
C LEU A 102 -6.92 4.71 2.80
N LEU A 103 -5.93 4.72 1.90
CA LEU A 103 -5.11 5.88 1.59
C LEU A 103 -4.79 5.87 0.09
N CYS A 104 -5.04 7.00 -0.57
CA CYS A 104 -4.54 7.26 -1.91
C CYS A 104 -3.92 8.66 -1.95
N THR A 105 -2.64 8.73 -2.30
CA THR A 105 -1.87 9.98 -2.25
C THR A 105 -2.12 10.80 -3.52
N CYS A 106 -2.42 12.08 -3.34
CA CYS A 106 -2.54 13.06 -4.43
C CYS A 106 -1.33 13.98 -4.41
N GLY A 107 -0.67 14.19 -5.55
CA GLY A 107 0.61 14.91 -5.61
C GLY A 107 1.61 14.35 -6.64
N MET A 108 2.89 14.70 -6.55
CA MET A 108 3.50 15.60 -5.54
C MET A 108 3.58 17.04 -6.01
N THR A 109 3.76 17.25 -7.32
CA THR A 109 3.92 18.57 -7.91
C THR A 109 2.62 19.38 -7.91
N TYR A 110 1.47 18.71 -8.07
CA TYR A 110 0.14 19.31 -7.99
C TYR A 110 -0.89 18.28 -7.51
N ALA A 111 -2.01 18.78 -6.99
CA ALA A 111 -3.16 17.98 -6.61
C ALA A 111 -4.45 18.79 -6.71
N GLY A 112 -5.56 18.11 -6.98
CA GLY A 112 -6.88 18.72 -7.06
C GLY A 112 -7.54 18.46 -8.41
N ALA A 113 -8.60 19.22 -8.70
CA ALA A 113 -9.33 19.14 -9.97
C ALA A 113 -8.42 19.49 -11.16
N PRO A 114 -8.69 18.94 -12.36
CA PRO A 114 -7.92 19.28 -13.55
C PRO A 114 -8.02 20.76 -13.85
N CYS A 115 -6.91 21.36 -14.26
CA CYS A 115 -6.85 22.78 -14.56
C CYS A 115 -5.77 23.07 -15.60
N LYS A 116 -5.69 24.33 -16.03
CA LYS A 116 -4.56 24.85 -16.80
C LYS A 116 -3.78 25.80 -15.91
N ASP A 117 -2.52 25.47 -15.63
CA ASP A 117 -1.61 26.30 -14.84
C ASP A 117 -0.42 26.71 -15.68
N GLN A 118 -0.14 28.01 -15.75
CA GLN A 118 0.93 28.60 -16.59
C GLN A 118 0.96 28.09 -18.04
N GLY A 119 -0.21 27.77 -18.61
CA GLY A 119 -0.35 27.26 -19.97
C GLY A 119 -0.17 25.74 -20.12
N VAL A 120 0.14 25.02 -19.04
CA VAL A 120 0.24 23.55 -18.99
C VAL A 120 -1.10 22.96 -18.54
N ASP A 121 -1.61 21.98 -19.25
CA ASP A 121 -2.80 21.22 -18.83
C ASP A 121 -2.40 20.20 -17.75
N LEU A 122 -2.97 20.33 -16.56
CA LEU A 122 -2.74 19.47 -15.40
C LEU A 122 -3.95 18.58 -15.14
N GLY A 123 -3.68 17.29 -14.97
CA GLY A 123 -4.68 16.27 -14.67
C GLY A 123 -5.28 16.34 -13.28
N LEU A 124 -6.12 15.35 -12.98
CA LEU A 124 -6.62 15.12 -11.64
C LEU A 124 -5.51 14.52 -10.74
N HIS A 125 -5.29 15.11 -9.56
CA HIS A 125 -4.51 14.54 -8.43
C HIS A 125 -3.02 14.20 -8.64
N GLY A 126 -2.40 14.64 -9.73
CA GLY A 126 -0.96 14.42 -9.95
C GLY A 126 -0.61 12.98 -10.31
N ARG A 127 0.67 12.61 -10.14
CA ARG A 127 1.25 11.35 -10.64
C ARG A 127 1.63 10.36 -9.55
N VAL A 128 1.74 10.80 -8.29
CA VAL A 128 2.35 10.01 -7.20
C VAL A 128 1.68 8.65 -6.98
N SER A 129 0.35 8.58 -6.98
CA SER A 129 -0.42 7.33 -6.83
C SER A 129 -0.33 6.39 -8.04
N ASN A 130 0.34 6.80 -9.12
CA ASN A 130 0.67 6.01 -10.30
C ASN A 130 2.19 5.93 -10.52
N THR A 131 2.99 6.18 -9.47
CA THR A 131 4.46 6.14 -9.54
C THR A 131 4.98 4.99 -8.67
N PRO A 132 5.77 4.06 -9.24
CA PRO A 132 6.39 3.00 -8.46
C PRO A 132 7.42 3.52 -7.46
N ALA A 133 7.55 2.82 -6.34
CA ALA A 133 8.57 3.12 -5.34
C ALA A 133 9.92 2.48 -5.68
N ASP A 134 10.99 3.25 -5.50
CA ASP A 134 12.36 2.78 -5.51
C ASP A 134 12.83 2.37 -4.12
N ASN A 135 13.93 1.59 -4.05
CA ASN A 135 14.60 1.21 -2.81
C ASN A 135 13.64 0.55 -1.79
N VAL A 136 12.70 -0.26 -2.28
CA VAL A 136 11.69 -0.90 -1.44
C VAL A 136 12.34 -1.91 -0.49
N SER A 137 12.15 -1.70 0.81
CA SER A 137 12.59 -2.63 1.85
C SER A 137 11.43 -3.02 2.76
N VAL A 138 11.46 -4.28 3.19
CA VAL A 138 10.52 -4.85 4.15
C VAL A 138 11.34 -5.41 5.30
N GLU A 139 11.03 -4.99 6.51
CA GLU A 139 11.72 -5.39 7.73
C GLU A 139 10.70 -5.85 8.76
N CYS A 140 10.98 -6.98 9.40
CA CYS A 140 10.25 -7.45 10.57
C CYS A 140 11.27 -7.84 11.64
N ARG A 141 11.22 -7.18 12.80
CA ARG A 141 12.17 -7.45 13.88
C ARG A 141 11.57 -7.23 15.25
N TRP A 142 12.14 -7.92 16.24
CA TRP A 142 11.86 -7.66 17.64
C TRP A 142 12.64 -6.46 18.15
N GLN A 143 11.98 -5.57 18.88
CA GLN A 143 12.56 -4.52 19.70
C GLN A 143 12.06 -4.74 21.13
N GLY A 144 12.87 -5.43 21.94
CA GLY A 144 12.39 -6.00 23.21
C GLY A 144 11.27 -7.03 22.95
N ASP A 145 10.12 -6.79 23.56
CA ASP A 145 8.89 -7.57 23.38
C ASP A 145 7.96 -7.01 22.30
N GLU A 146 8.36 -5.97 21.58
CA GLU A 146 7.57 -5.44 20.46
C GLU A 146 8.03 -6.02 19.13
N TYR A 147 7.12 -6.59 18.37
CA TYR A 147 7.39 -7.01 17.00
C TYR A 147 7.07 -5.87 16.04
N VAL A 148 8.12 -5.23 15.52
CA VAL A 148 8.02 -4.06 14.65
C VAL A 148 8.14 -4.49 13.20
N MET A 149 7.19 -4.02 12.39
CA MET A 149 7.15 -4.24 10.95
C MET A 149 7.30 -2.90 10.24
N ALA A 150 8.09 -2.87 9.18
CA ALA A 150 8.27 -1.68 8.35
C ALA A 150 8.24 -2.07 6.87
N VAL A 151 7.50 -1.28 6.10
CA VAL A 151 7.57 -1.25 4.63
C VAL A 151 8.03 0.15 4.27
N ARG A 152 9.16 0.26 3.57
CA ARG A 152 9.77 1.54 3.19
C ARG A 152 10.01 1.53 1.69
N GLY A 153 9.87 2.70 1.08
CA GLY A 153 10.15 2.94 -0.33
C GLY A 153 10.26 4.43 -0.58
N ALA A 154 10.96 4.82 -1.63
CA ALA A 154 11.08 6.21 -2.07
C ALA A 154 10.26 6.40 -3.34
N VAL A 155 9.34 7.36 -3.33
CA VAL A 155 8.55 7.72 -4.52
C VAL A 155 9.01 9.09 -4.97
N ALA A 156 9.44 9.21 -6.22
CA ALA A 156 9.97 10.46 -6.76
C ALA A 156 9.27 10.79 -8.08
N GLU A 157 8.81 12.03 -8.22
CA GLU A 157 8.32 12.57 -9.47
C GLU A 157 9.48 13.32 -10.13
N VAL A 158 10.01 12.78 -11.24
CA VAL A 158 11.22 13.27 -11.90
C VAL A 158 11.02 13.35 -13.42
N GLY A 159 11.78 14.24 -14.07
CA GLY A 159 11.81 14.38 -15.52
C GLY A 159 13.12 14.99 -15.99
N VAL A 160 13.56 14.63 -17.20
CA VAL A 160 14.67 15.29 -17.89
C VAL A 160 14.08 16.35 -18.81
N TYR A 161 14.63 17.56 -18.76
CA TYR A 161 14.23 18.72 -19.55
C TYR A 161 15.43 19.35 -20.24
#